data_AF-A0A5P9PTA4-F1
#
_entry.id   AF-A0A5P9PTA4-F1
#
_cell.length_a   1.000
_cell.length_b   1.000
_cell.length_c   1.000
_cell.angle_alpha   90.00
_cell.angle_beta   90.00
_cell.angle_gamma   90.00
#
_symmetry.space_group_name_H-M   'P 1'
#
loop_
_entity.id
_entity.type
_entity.pdbx_description
1 polymer ?
#
loop_
_entity_poly.entity_id
_entity_poly.type
_entity_poly.pdbx_seq_one_letter_code
_entity_poly.pdbx_strand_id
1 'polypeptide(L)'
;MAQPVWPARYRIDPESLRETIENPAELTLWLDAALARTPPADPDDERAHRTAIGVAARMLERLDEAEIQLGRAVELATRPRDAVLARVRLAHVHQWQGRFTLAESEFRHCLRDAHLAGDQVHVVYQHAGMCAYDAGDWVLARERFATAMRLRLYGGDEELIEATRMALDAADAAVTASRVGVELDRLVPAVHKLTATRLAPAIFDRHGLPPHAGTLVELGLLGVSKPVPLEVVRGLHRYVSGLEARLDALVAAGWLLKTAKTVVVSSRGRALLRQLAVAQAQTARTLWGEPVLGKSLADEIVLGAVGTSGGPVFDAVARLAEHNPDPGVAGDLFHRLNALRHHRADGHAAAWQADGHTVRSVRRLAAGSPERIRIDALTDRIAARAFRPLSHQRRTELLSVLSGLRHEPLV
;
A
#
# COMPACT_ATOMS: atom_id res chain seq x y z
N MET A 1 -11.63 -24.44 37.98
CA MET A 1 -12.08 -25.06 36.71
C MET A 1 -10.97 -24.93 35.69
N ALA A 2 -10.72 -25.93 34.85
CA ALA A 2 -9.72 -25.83 33.78
C ALA A 2 -10.07 -24.66 32.86
N GLN A 3 -9.09 -23.79 32.56
CA GLN A 3 -9.29 -22.73 31.57
C GLN A 3 -9.70 -23.39 30.25
N PRO A 4 -10.78 -22.94 29.58
CA PRO A 4 -11.17 -23.50 28.29
C PRO A 4 -9.99 -23.34 27.33
N VAL A 5 -9.52 -24.47 26.79
CA VAL A 5 -8.45 -24.51 25.78
C VAL A 5 -8.91 -23.66 24.60
N TRP A 6 -8.06 -22.71 24.21
CA TRP A 6 -8.29 -21.84 23.06
C TRP A 6 -8.48 -22.70 21.80
N PRO A 7 -9.66 -22.68 21.14
CA PRO A 7 -10.01 -23.72 20.16
C PRO A 7 -9.47 -23.46 18.75
N ALA A 8 -8.80 -22.33 18.51
CA ALA A 8 -8.52 -21.89 17.14
C ALA A 8 -7.04 -21.54 16.93
N ARG A 9 -6.43 -22.18 15.93
CA ARG A 9 -5.20 -21.70 15.34
C ARG A 9 -5.46 -20.49 14.45
N TYR A 10 -4.49 -19.60 14.40
CA TYR A 10 -4.53 -18.43 13.55
C TYR A 10 -3.15 -18.19 12.93
N ARG A 11 -3.16 -17.49 11.79
CA ARG A 11 -1.95 -16.95 11.17
C ARG A 11 -2.05 -15.44 11.13
N ILE A 12 -0.93 -14.73 11.14
CA ILE A 12 -0.91 -13.30 10.90
C ILE A 12 -0.92 -13.07 9.39
N ASP A 13 -1.87 -12.26 8.92
CA ASP A 13 -1.87 -11.80 7.53
C ASP A 13 -0.76 -10.78 7.33
N PRO A 14 0.21 -11.00 6.42
CA PRO A 14 1.37 -10.11 6.26
C PRO A 14 1.03 -8.72 5.69
N GLU A 15 -0.19 -8.53 5.18
CA GLU A 15 -0.66 -7.27 4.61
C GLU A 15 -1.38 -6.38 5.66
N SER A 16 -2.27 -6.98 6.44
CA SER A 16 -3.04 -6.28 7.47
C SER A 16 -2.44 -6.38 8.86
N LEU A 17 -1.51 -7.32 9.08
CA LEU A 17 -0.96 -7.69 10.38
C LEU A 17 -2.01 -8.20 11.37
N ARG A 18 -3.22 -8.54 10.88
CA ARG A 18 -4.32 -9.07 11.68
C ARG A 18 -4.29 -10.58 11.73
N GLU A 19 -4.82 -11.14 12.80
CA GLU A 19 -5.04 -12.57 12.91
C GLU A 19 -6.11 -13.04 11.91
N THR A 20 -5.79 -14.08 11.14
CA THR A 20 -6.72 -14.82 10.27
C THR A 20 -6.92 -16.22 10.86
N ILE A 21 -8.17 -16.56 11.19
CA ILE A 21 -8.52 -17.85 11.79
C ILE A 21 -8.47 -18.97 10.74
N GLU A 22 -7.85 -20.11 11.08
CA GLU A 22 -7.79 -21.27 10.20
C GLU A 22 -9.12 -22.03 10.12
N ASN A 23 -9.84 -22.13 11.25
CA ASN A 23 -11.15 -22.79 11.34
C ASN A 23 -12.21 -21.86 11.96
N PRO A 24 -12.79 -20.92 11.19
CA PRO A 24 -13.75 -19.95 11.73
C PRO A 24 -15.04 -20.59 12.23
N ALA A 25 -15.44 -21.74 11.68
CA ALA A 25 -16.66 -22.44 12.08
C ALA A 25 -16.57 -23.00 13.52
N GLU A 26 -15.43 -23.60 13.87
CA GLU A 26 -15.20 -24.11 15.23
C GLU A 26 -15.15 -23.00 16.27
N LEU A 27 -14.45 -21.89 15.97
CA LEU A 27 -14.42 -20.73 16.85
C LEU A 27 -15.81 -20.10 17.01
N THR A 28 -16.63 -20.12 15.95
CA THR A 28 -18.02 -19.63 16.00
C THR A 28 -18.87 -20.47 16.95
N LEU A 29 -18.82 -21.81 16.81
CA LEU A 29 -19.55 -22.72 17.70
C LEU A 29 -19.12 -22.55 19.16
N TRP A 30 -17.81 -22.41 19.41
CA TRP A 30 -17.30 -22.14 20.74
C TRP A 30 -17.80 -20.81 21.29
N LEU A 31 -17.77 -19.74 20.48
CA LEU A 31 -18.21 -18.40 20.88
C LEU A 31 -19.69 -18.38 21.24
N ASP A 32 -20.55 -18.98 20.41
CA ASP A 32 -21.99 -19.06 20.66
C ASP A 32 -22.29 -19.84 21.94
N ALA A 33 -21.60 -20.96 22.16
CA ALA A 33 -21.72 -21.73 23.40
C ALA A 33 -21.21 -20.96 24.62
N ALA A 34 -20.15 -20.16 24.49
CA ALA A 34 -19.60 -19.34 25.56
C ALA A 34 -20.54 -18.18 25.93
N LEU A 35 -21.14 -17.52 24.94
CA LEU A 35 -22.12 -16.45 25.14
C LEU A 35 -23.41 -16.93 25.82
N ALA A 36 -23.81 -18.18 25.59
CA ALA A 36 -25.00 -18.77 26.22
C ALA A 36 -24.78 -19.20 27.68
N ARG A 37 -23.54 -19.25 28.16
CA ARG A 37 -23.23 -19.67 29.54
C ARG A 37 -23.42 -18.51 30.51
N THR A 38 -23.86 -18.85 31.72
CA THR A 38 -23.83 -17.89 32.84
C THR A 38 -22.37 -17.56 33.17
N PRO A 39 -22.00 -16.27 33.25
CA PRO A 39 -20.66 -15.87 33.64
C PRO A 39 -20.30 -16.40 35.04
N PRO A 40 -19.02 -16.68 35.31
CA PRO A 40 -18.55 -16.99 36.66
C PRO A 40 -18.94 -15.91 37.68
N ALA A 41 -19.22 -16.31 38.91
CA ALA A 41 -19.58 -15.37 39.98
C ALA A 41 -18.38 -14.62 40.57
N ASP A 42 -17.19 -15.22 40.50
CA ASP A 42 -15.95 -14.56 40.92
C ASP A 42 -15.55 -13.49 39.88
N PRO A 43 -15.26 -12.24 40.29
CA PRO A 43 -14.94 -11.15 39.35
C PRO A 43 -13.70 -11.38 38.48
N ASP A 44 -12.66 -12.05 39.00
CA ASP A 44 -11.44 -12.32 38.25
C ASP A 44 -11.67 -13.42 37.21
N ASP A 45 -12.45 -14.46 37.58
CA ASP A 45 -12.89 -15.50 36.64
C ASP A 45 -13.87 -14.94 35.59
N GLU A 46 -14.79 -14.05 35.97
CA GLU A 46 -15.68 -13.36 35.02
C GLU A 46 -14.83 -12.57 34.02
N ARG A 47 -13.88 -11.76 34.49
CA ARG A 47 -13.00 -10.97 33.63
C ARG A 47 -12.23 -11.84 32.64
N ALA A 48 -11.67 -12.96 33.09
CA ALA A 48 -10.96 -13.90 32.21
C ALA A 48 -11.90 -14.51 31.15
N HIS A 49 -13.11 -14.89 31.56
CA HIS A 49 -14.14 -15.40 30.65
C HIS A 49 -14.56 -14.37 29.59
N ARG A 50 -14.85 -13.13 30.02
CA ARG A 50 -15.16 -11.98 29.15
C ARG A 50 -14.03 -11.67 28.17
N THR A 51 -12.80 -11.74 28.64
CA THR A 51 -11.60 -11.55 27.80
C THR A 51 -11.54 -12.59 26.69
N ALA A 52 -11.73 -13.88 27.01
CA ALA A 52 -11.68 -14.95 26.02
C ALA A 52 -12.78 -14.78 24.95
N ILE A 53 -14.02 -14.51 25.37
CA ILE A 53 -15.14 -14.25 24.47
C ILE A 53 -14.86 -13.04 23.59
N GLY A 54 -14.41 -11.93 24.18
CA GLY A 54 -14.15 -10.70 23.45
C GLY A 54 -13.05 -10.84 22.38
N VAL A 55 -11.97 -11.56 22.68
CA VAL A 55 -10.90 -11.83 21.69
C VAL A 55 -11.42 -12.72 20.56
N ALA A 56 -12.17 -13.77 20.86
CA ALA A 56 -12.76 -14.64 19.84
C ALA A 56 -13.76 -13.88 18.94
N ALA A 57 -14.62 -13.07 19.55
CA ALA A 57 -15.57 -12.23 18.83
C ALA A 57 -14.85 -11.24 17.89
N ARG A 58 -13.74 -10.62 18.34
CA ARG A 58 -12.92 -9.76 17.47
C ARG A 58 -12.40 -10.51 16.25
N MET A 59 -11.80 -11.68 16.45
CA MET A 59 -11.20 -12.48 15.37
C MET A 59 -12.23 -13.05 14.39
N LEU A 60 -13.50 -13.14 14.81
CA LEU A 60 -14.66 -13.47 13.96
C LEU A 60 -15.37 -12.24 13.39
N GLU A 61 -14.81 -11.05 13.54
CA GLU A 61 -15.39 -9.77 13.11
C GLU A 61 -16.76 -9.43 13.72
N ARG A 62 -17.12 -10.08 14.85
CA ARG A 62 -18.29 -9.74 15.67
C ARG A 62 -17.93 -8.59 16.61
N LEU A 63 -17.62 -7.43 16.03
CA LEU A 63 -16.93 -6.34 16.72
C LEU A 63 -17.78 -5.69 17.83
N ASP A 64 -19.09 -5.61 17.67
CA ASP A 64 -19.98 -5.07 18.72
C ASP A 64 -20.01 -5.97 19.96
N GLU A 65 -20.07 -7.29 19.75
CA GLU A 65 -19.96 -8.27 20.84
C GLU A 65 -18.59 -8.20 21.51
N ALA A 66 -17.52 -8.09 20.71
CA ALA A 66 -16.17 -7.95 21.23
C ALA A 66 -16.02 -6.72 22.14
N GLU A 67 -16.60 -5.59 21.74
CA GLU A 67 -16.58 -4.35 22.50
C GLU A 67 -17.34 -4.47 23.83
N ILE A 68 -18.55 -5.04 23.82
CA ILE A 68 -19.35 -5.26 25.04
C ILE A 68 -18.55 -6.09 26.05
N GLN A 69 -17.98 -7.18 25.58
CA GLN A 69 -17.34 -8.18 26.44
C GLN A 69 -16.01 -7.66 26.99
N LEU A 70 -15.20 -6.98 26.16
CA LEU A 70 -13.94 -6.39 26.62
C LEU A 70 -14.14 -5.12 27.44
N GLY A 71 -15.21 -4.35 27.19
CA GLY A 71 -15.62 -3.25 28.05
C GLY A 71 -15.89 -3.72 29.47
N ARG A 72 -16.66 -4.81 29.61
CA ARG A 72 -16.90 -5.45 30.91
C ARG A 72 -15.62 -5.99 31.55
N ALA A 73 -14.71 -6.55 30.76
CA ALA A 73 -13.41 -7.00 31.27
C ALA A 73 -12.55 -5.84 31.82
N VAL A 74 -12.63 -4.64 31.23
CA VAL A 74 -11.95 -3.44 31.76
C VAL A 74 -12.54 -3.02 33.11
N GLU A 75 -13.87 -3.03 33.26
CA GLU A 75 -14.54 -2.68 34.53
C GLU A 75 -14.17 -3.63 35.68
N LEU A 76 -14.02 -4.92 35.38
CA LEU A 76 -13.69 -5.96 36.36
C LEU A 76 -12.20 -6.02 36.71
N ALA A 77 -11.34 -5.31 35.98
CA ALA A 77 -9.90 -5.36 36.16
C ALA A 77 -9.45 -4.53 37.38
N THR A 78 -9.23 -5.20 38.51
CA THR A 78 -8.82 -4.55 39.77
C THR A 78 -7.31 -4.42 39.92
N ARG A 79 -6.53 -5.31 39.29
CA ARG A 79 -5.06 -5.31 39.36
C ARG A 79 -4.48 -4.39 38.28
N PRO A 80 -3.46 -3.58 38.56
CA PRO A 80 -2.90 -2.64 37.58
C PRO A 80 -2.48 -3.28 36.25
N ARG A 81 -1.82 -4.45 36.31
CA ARG A 81 -1.44 -5.23 35.12
C ARG A 81 -2.64 -5.62 34.27
N ASP A 82 -3.69 -6.11 34.93
CA ASP A 82 -4.89 -6.61 34.26
C ASP A 82 -5.69 -5.45 33.65
N ALA A 83 -5.72 -4.29 34.31
CA ALA A 83 -6.38 -3.08 33.81
C ALA A 83 -5.72 -2.58 32.51
N VAL A 84 -4.39 -2.53 32.45
CA VAL A 84 -3.66 -2.16 31.23
C VAL A 84 -3.93 -3.16 30.11
N LEU A 85 -3.81 -4.47 30.39
CA LEU A 85 -3.99 -5.49 29.35
C LEU A 85 -5.44 -5.63 28.88
N ALA A 86 -6.43 -5.40 29.74
CA ALA A 86 -7.84 -5.35 29.35
C ALA A 86 -8.09 -4.15 28.42
N ARG A 87 -7.56 -2.97 28.77
CA ARG A 87 -7.69 -1.75 27.95
C ARG A 87 -7.00 -1.88 26.60
N VAL A 88 -5.82 -2.50 26.53
CA VAL A 88 -5.15 -2.83 25.26
C VAL A 88 -6.04 -3.66 24.34
N ARG A 89 -6.73 -4.68 24.88
CA ARG A 89 -7.61 -5.54 24.09
C ARG A 89 -8.85 -4.80 23.60
N LEU A 90 -9.46 -3.95 24.44
CA LEU A 90 -10.58 -3.09 24.04
C LEU A 90 -10.16 -2.09 22.95
N ALA A 91 -9.00 -1.45 23.10
CA ALA A 91 -8.43 -0.55 22.09
C ALA A 91 -8.20 -1.26 20.75
N HIS A 92 -7.80 -2.54 20.78
CA HIS A 92 -7.64 -3.35 19.58
C HIS A 92 -8.98 -3.62 18.86
N VAL A 93 -10.10 -3.71 19.59
CA VAL A 93 -11.44 -3.76 18.96
C VAL A 93 -11.79 -2.43 18.31
N HIS A 94 -11.54 -1.31 18.99
CA HIS A 94 -11.75 0.02 18.40
C HIS A 94 -10.94 0.22 17.12
N GLN A 95 -9.70 -0.31 17.06
CA GLN A 95 -8.90 -0.35 15.84
C GLN A 95 -9.60 -1.14 14.74
N TRP A 96 -10.08 -2.35 15.01
CA TRP A 96 -10.72 -3.20 13.99
C TRP A 96 -12.03 -2.60 13.46
N GLN A 97 -12.74 -1.83 14.29
CA GLN A 97 -13.91 -1.04 13.90
C GLN A 97 -13.56 0.21 13.08
N GLY A 98 -12.27 0.50 12.86
CA GLY A 98 -11.81 1.70 12.16
C GLY A 98 -11.93 2.98 12.98
N ARG A 99 -12.22 2.89 14.29
CA ARG A 99 -12.31 4.03 15.21
C ARG A 99 -10.91 4.42 15.72
N PHE A 100 -10.01 4.72 14.80
CA PHE A 100 -8.58 4.90 15.09
C PHE A 100 -8.29 6.02 16.10
N THR A 101 -9.04 7.13 16.08
CA THR A 101 -8.86 8.19 17.07
C THR A 101 -9.14 7.72 18.49
N LEU A 102 -10.20 6.92 18.69
CA LEU A 102 -10.54 6.34 19.98
C LEU A 102 -9.51 5.29 20.39
N ALA A 103 -9.18 4.36 19.50
CA ALA A 103 -8.17 3.33 19.74
C ALA A 103 -6.82 3.94 20.14
N GLU A 104 -6.36 4.95 19.42
CA GLU A 104 -5.11 5.64 19.71
C GLU A 104 -5.13 6.39 21.05
N SER A 105 -6.26 7.00 21.43
CA SER A 105 -6.42 7.60 22.75
C SER A 105 -6.24 6.56 23.88
N GLU A 106 -6.87 5.39 23.71
CA GLU A 106 -6.73 4.26 24.65
C GLU A 106 -5.30 3.71 24.69
N PHE A 107 -4.65 3.56 23.53
CA PHE A 107 -3.25 3.11 23.46
C PHE A 107 -2.30 4.11 24.12
N ARG A 108 -2.50 5.42 23.98
CA ARG A 108 -1.68 6.42 24.70
C ARG A 108 -1.82 6.30 26.20
N HIS A 109 -3.01 5.98 26.71
CA HIS A 109 -3.19 5.70 28.13
C HIS A 109 -2.41 4.45 28.55
N CYS A 110 -2.57 3.35 27.81
CA CYS A 110 -1.84 2.11 28.07
C CYS A 110 -0.32 2.29 27.99
N LEU A 111 0.18 3.13 27.09
CA LEU A 111 1.61 3.40 26.92
C LEU A 111 2.22 4.16 28.11
N ARG A 112 1.47 5.08 28.74
CA ARG A 112 1.93 5.75 29.98
C ARG A 112 2.08 4.75 31.12
N ASP A 113 1.16 3.79 31.18
CA ASP A 113 1.09 2.79 32.23
C ASP A 113 1.74 1.46 31.84
N ALA A 114 2.51 1.43 30.75
CA ALA A 114 3.01 0.19 30.15
C ALA A 114 3.93 -0.60 31.10
N HIS A 115 4.62 0.09 32.01
CA HIS A 115 5.45 -0.52 33.05
C HIS A 115 4.64 -1.41 34.01
N LEU A 116 3.34 -1.12 34.20
CA LEU A 116 2.44 -1.92 35.03
C LEU A 116 2.08 -3.27 34.38
N ALA A 117 2.30 -3.42 33.06
CA ALA A 117 2.08 -4.68 32.35
C ALA A 117 3.15 -5.75 32.67
N GLY A 118 4.26 -5.36 33.31
CA GLY A 118 5.36 -6.26 33.66
C GLY A 118 6.02 -6.88 32.43
N ASP A 119 6.14 -8.21 32.42
CA ASP A 119 6.67 -9.01 31.31
C ASP A 119 5.91 -8.81 29.98
N GLN A 120 4.65 -8.36 30.05
CA GLN A 120 3.77 -8.14 28.89
C GLN A 120 3.84 -6.71 28.33
N VAL A 121 4.79 -5.88 28.76
CA VAL A 121 4.97 -4.51 28.22
C VAL A 121 5.10 -4.49 26.69
N HIS A 122 5.70 -5.50 26.10
CA HIS A 122 5.85 -5.64 24.65
C HIS A 122 4.50 -5.77 23.92
N VAL A 123 3.47 -6.33 24.56
CA VAL A 123 2.11 -6.44 24.00
C VAL A 123 1.48 -5.07 23.80
N VAL A 124 1.71 -4.14 24.74
CA VAL A 124 1.20 -2.76 24.65
C VAL A 124 1.75 -2.08 23.40
N TYR A 125 3.07 -2.13 23.20
CA TYR A 125 3.73 -1.54 22.03
C TYR A 125 3.34 -2.25 20.72
N GLN A 126 3.23 -3.57 20.72
CA GLN A 126 2.83 -4.32 19.53
C GLN A 126 1.45 -3.90 19.02
N HIS A 127 0.43 -3.88 19.89
CA HIS A 127 -0.93 -3.51 19.48
C HIS A 127 -1.06 -2.01 19.16
N ALA A 128 -0.39 -1.14 19.90
CA ALA A 128 -0.33 0.28 19.54
C ALA A 128 0.32 0.47 18.15
N GLY A 129 1.32 -0.33 17.81
CA GLY A 129 1.95 -0.32 16.48
C GLY A 129 0.98 -0.77 15.38
N MET A 130 0.22 -1.85 15.62
CA MET A 130 -0.82 -2.33 14.70
C MET A 130 -1.91 -1.27 14.46
N CYS A 131 -2.32 -0.56 15.51
CA CYS A 131 -3.29 0.54 15.37
C CYS A 131 -2.75 1.69 14.52
N ALA A 132 -1.50 2.10 14.74
CA ALA A 132 -0.88 3.13 13.90
C ALA A 132 -0.72 2.67 12.45
N TYR A 133 -0.41 1.39 12.24
CA TYR A 133 -0.30 0.80 10.91
C TYR A 133 -1.64 0.81 10.16
N ASP A 134 -2.72 0.35 10.79
CA ASP A 134 -4.06 0.39 10.17
C ASP A 134 -4.55 1.82 9.91
N ALA A 135 -4.15 2.78 10.76
CA ALA A 135 -4.48 4.20 10.60
C ALA A 135 -3.64 4.92 9.53
N GLY A 136 -2.62 4.27 8.96
CA GLY A 136 -1.73 4.86 7.97
C GLY A 136 -0.60 5.74 8.54
N ASP A 137 -0.38 5.72 9.86
CA ASP A 137 0.77 6.39 10.48
C ASP A 137 1.98 5.46 10.52
N TRP A 138 2.63 5.32 9.36
CA TRP A 138 3.72 4.37 9.15
C TRP A 138 4.94 4.62 10.04
N VAL A 139 5.23 5.88 10.33
CA VAL A 139 6.39 6.28 11.15
C VAL A 139 6.13 5.88 12.61
N LEU A 140 4.97 6.22 13.14
CA LEU A 140 4.58 5.84 14.50
C LEU A 140 4.46 4.32 14.66
N ALA A 141 3.89 3.62 13.67
CA ALA A 141 3.81 2.18 13.65
C ALA A 141 5.20 1.54 13.76
N ARG A 142 6.14 1.99 12.93
CA ARG A 142 7.53 1.53 12.94
C ARG A 142 8.22 1.76 14.30
N GLU A 143 8.08 2.95 14.88
CA GLU A 143 8.66 3.27 16.19
C GLU A 143 8.16 2.35 17.30
N ARG A 144 6.86 2.06 17.29
CA ARG A 144 6.20 1.16 18.24
C ARG A 144 6.64 -0.29 18.02
N PHE A 145 6.68 -0.78 16.80
CA PHE A 145 7.19 -2.12 16.48
C PHE A 145 8.66 -2.28 16.83
N ALA A 146 9.51 -1.28 16.56
CA ALA A 146 10.92 -1.31 16.96
C ALA A 146 11.08 -1.40 18.49
N THR A 147 10.20 -0.73 19.24
CA THR A 147 10.19 -0.83 20.71
C THR A 147 9.72 -2.20 21.18
N ALA A 148 8.64 -2.74 20.60
CA ALA A 148 8.18 -4.10 20.86
C ALA A 148 9.27 -5.16 20.54
N MET A 149 10.00 -4.99 19.44
CA MET A 149 11.09 -5.87 19.03
C MET A 149 12.20 -5.92 20.07
N ARG A 150 12.68 -4.75 20.55
CA ARG A 150 13.71 -4.68 21.59
C ARG A 150 13.29 -5.42 22.86
N LEU A 151 12.02 -5.28 23.26
CA LEU A 151 11.48 -5.95 24.44
C LEU A 151 11.36 -7.47 24.24
N ARG A 152 10.95 -7.93 23.05
CA ARG A 152 10.84 -9.36 22.71
C ARG A 152 12.19 -10.05 22.57
N LEU A 153 13.20 -9.37 22.03
CA LEU A 153 14.58 -9.88 21.99
C LEU A 153 15.14 -10.13 23.39
N TYR A 154 14.77 -9.32 24.38
CA TYR A 154 15.14 -9.56 25.77
C TYR A 154 14.41 -10.78 26.37
N GLY A 155 13.14 -10.99 25.99
CA GLY A 155 12.33 -12.12 26.45
C GLY A 155 12.66 -13.47 25.79
N GLY A 156 13.18 -13.47 24.55
CA GLY A 156 13.66 -14.66 23.85
C GLY A 156 12.59 -15.55 23.19
N ASP A 157 11.34 -15.09 23.09
CA ASP A 157 10.27 -15.83 22.42
C ASP A 157 10.39 -15.69 20.89
N GLU A 158 10.84 -16.75 20.21
CA GLU A 158 11.12 -16.74 18.77
C GLU A 158 9.88 -16.46 17.91
N GLU A 159 8.71 -16.98 18.29
CA GLU A 159 7.46 -16.76 17.54
C GLU A 159 7.03 -15.29 17.62
N LEU A 160 7.10 -14.71 18.81
CA LEU A 160 6.82 -13.28 19.01
C LEU A 160 7.84 -12.40 18.29
N ILE A 161 9.12 -12.78 18.31
CA ILE A 161 10.17 -12.07 17.58
C ILE A 161 9.89 -12.07 16.07
N GLU A 162 9.55 -13.22 15.48
CA GLU A 162 9.25 -13.30 14.05
C GLU A 162 8.00 -12.50 13.69
N ALA A 163 6.93 -12.57 14.50
CA ALA A 163 5.73 -11.77 14.28
C ALA A 163 6.01 -10.26 14.32
N THR A 164 6.85 -9.78 15.24
CA THR A 164 7.22 -8.35 15.26
C THR A 164 8.16 -7.99 14.11
N ARG A 165 9.03 -8.91 13.67
CA ARG A 165 9.93 -8.67 12.53
C ARG A 165 9.13 -8.41 11.27
N MET A 166 8.12 -9.24 11.01
CA MET A 166 7.18 -9.07 9.91
C MET A 166 6.45 -7.72 9.99
N ALA A 167 5.93 -7.37 11.17
CA ALA A 167 5.23 -6.10 11.39
C ALA A 167 6.14 -4.87 11.18
N LEU A 168 7.38 -4.94 11.66
CA LEU A 168 8.37 -3.88 11.50
C LEU A 168 8.75 -3.71 10.03
N ASP A 169 9.00 -4.81 9.31
CA ASP A 169 9.31 -4.76 7.87
C ASP A 169 8.14 -4.18 7.06
N ALA A 170 6.90 -4.57 7.37
CA ALA A 170 5.72 -4.05 6.72
C ALA A 170 5.55 -2.54 6.92
N ALA A 171 5.79 -2.03 8.15
CA ALA A 171 5.77 -0.61 8.45
C ALA A 171 6.91 0.15 7.74
N ASP A 172 8.13 -0.40 7.74
CA ASP A 172 9.27 0.18 7.02
C ASP A 172 9.02 0.27 5.52
N ALA A 173 8.48 -0.80 4.91
CA ALA A 173 8.14 -0.81 3.49
C ALA A 173 7.07 0.24 3.15
N ALA A 174 6.09 0.47 4.03
CA ALA A 174 5.09 1.51 3.87
C ALA A 174 5.67 2.92 3.99
N VAL A 175 6.59 3.16 4.95
CA VAL A 175 7.36 4.41 5.03
C VAL A 175 8.13 4.65 3.73
N THR A 176 8.80 3.61 3.20
CA THR A 176 9.53 3.69 1.94
C THR A 176 8.58 4.02 0.78
N ALA A 177 7.46 3.31 0.64
CA ALA A 177 6.50 3.56 -0.44
C ALA A 177 5.94 4.98 -0.42
N SER A 178 5.59 5.49 0.76
CA SER A 178 5.09 6.86 0.93
C SER A 178 6.14 7.89 0.50
N ARG A 179 7.39 7.74 0.94
CA ARG A 179 8.51 8.64 0.57
C ARG A 179 8.90 8.54 -0.89
N VAL A 180 8.99 7.32 -1.44
CA VAL A 180 9.24 7.12 -2.88
C VAL A 180 8.11 7.76 -3.68
N GLY A 181 6.85 7.67 -3.24
CA GLY A 181 5.72 8.35 -3.87
C GLY A 181 5.94 9.86 -4.07
N VAL A 182 6.46 10.55 -3.06
CA VAL A 182 6.84 11.97 -3.14
C VAL A 182 7.90 12.20 -4.23
N GLU A 183 8.93 11.35 -4.28
CA GLU A 183 9.98 11.44 -5.30
C GLU A 183 9.46 11.13 -6.71
N LEU A 184 8.53 10.19 -6.86
CA LEU A 184 7.89 9.87 -8.14
C LEU A 184 7.09 11.06 -8.67
N ASP A 185 6.32 11.73 -7.80
CA ASP A 185 5.53 12.92 -8.14
C ASP A 185 6.42 14.14 -8.47
N ARG A 186 7.66 14.15 -8.00
CA ARG A 186 8.65 15.17 -8.36
C ARG A 186 9.37 14.86 -9.67
N LEU A 187 9.89 13.63 -9.82
CA LEU A 187 10.82 13.27 -10.89
C LEU A 187 10.12 12.96 -12.22
N VAL A 188 9.04 12.17 -12.19
CA VAL A 188 8.37 11.73 -13.43
C VAL A 188 7.69 12.91 -14.14
N PRO A 189 6.89 13.77 -13.46
CA PRO A 189 6.31 14.95 -14.09
C PRO A 189 7.36 15.94 -14.62
N ALA A 190 8.52 16.07 -13.99
CA ALA A 190 9.59 16.96 -14.45
C ALA A 190 10.10 16.56 -15.85
N VAL A 191 10.38 15.27 -16.05
CA VAL A 191 10.77 14.74 -17.37
C VAL A 191 9.65 14.98 -18.38
N HIS A 192 8.40 14.58 -18.06
CA HIS A 192 7.26 14.81 -18.94
C HIS A 192 7.09 16.27 -19.34
N LYS A 193 7.13 17.20 -18.38
CA LYS A 193 6.96 18.64 -18.59
C LYS A 193 8.06 19.21 -19.49
N LEU A 194 9.31 18.86 -19.24
CA LEU A 194 10.43 19.37 -20.04
C LEU A 194 10.43 18.79 -21.45
N THR A 195 10.15 17.49 -21.61
CA THR A 195 9.98 16.89 -22.94
C THR A 195 8.84 17.57 -23.69
N ALA A 196 7.67 17.75 -23.05
CA ALA A 196 6.51 18.37 -23.66
C ALA A 196 6.73 19.82 -24.09
N THR A 197 7.52 20.59 -23.34
CA THR A 197 7.77 22.02 -23.62
C THR A 197 8.93 22.26 -24.58
N ARG A 198 9.98 21.43 -24.56
CA ARG A 198 11.23 21.69 -25.30
C ARG A 198 11.40 20.84 -26.56
N LEU A 199 10.95 19.59 -26.53
CA LEU A 199 11.27 18.61 -27.58
C LEU A 199 10.03 18.16 -28.36
N ALA A 200 8.89 18.00 -27.69
CA ALA A 200 7.66 17.51 -28.30
C ALA A 200 7.11 18.39 -29.45
N PRO A 201 7.18 19.74 -29.42
CA PRO A 201 6.65 20.57 -30.51
C PRO A 201 7.29 20.23 -31.86
N ALA A 202 8.62 20.18 -31.94
CA ALA A 202 9.33 19.81 -33.17
C ALA A 202 9.04 18.38 -33.64
N ILE A 203 8.77 17.46 -32.70
CA ILE A 203 8.35 16.09 -33.02
C ILE A 203 6.94 16.09 -33.60
N PHE A 204 6.00 16.84 -33.02
CA PHE A 204 4.64 16.96 -33.55
C PHE A 204 4.59 17.67 -34.90
N ASP A 205 5.44 18.67 -35.14
CA ASP A 205 5.55 19.34 -36.44
C ASP A 205 5.94 18.35 -37.54
N ARG A 206 6.83 17.40 -37.23
CA ARG A 206 7.31 16.38 -38.18
C ARG A 206 6.31 15.25 -38.42
N HIS A 207 5.62 14.79 -37.38
CA HIS A 207 4.76 13.59 -37.44
C HIS A 207 3.25 13.91 -37.56
N GLY A 208 2.88 15.17 -37.37
CA GLY A 208 1.52 15.65 -37.21
C GLY A 208 0.98 15.47 -35.78
N LEU A 209 0.07 16.35 -35.39
CA LEU A 209 -0.59 16.31 -34.09
C LEU A 209 -1.83 15.39 -34.13
N PRO A 210 -1.84 14.26 -33.39
CA PRO A 210 -3.03 13.41 -33.28
C PRO A 210 -4.20 14.09 -32.56
N PRO A 211 -5.46 13.79 -32.91
CA PRO A 211 -6.58 14.14 -32.06
C PRO A 211 -6.39 13.46 -30.69
N HIS A 212 -6.67 14.18 -29.61
CA HIS A 212 -6.48 13.66 -28.24
C HIS A 212 -5.05 13.15 -27.99
N ALA A 213 -4.03 13.89 -28.41
CA ALA A 213 -2.62 13.50 -28.32
C ALA A 213 -2.21 12.87 -26.97
N GLY A 214 -2.68 13.41 -25.84
CA GLY A 214 -2.40 12.83 -24.52
C GLY A 214 -2.82 11.36 -24.39
N THR A 215 -3.95 10.95 -24.97
CA THR A 215 -4.42 9.55 -24.95
C THR A 215 -3.52 8.63 -25.77
N LEU A 216 -2.96 9.11 -26.89
CA LEU A 216 -2.00 8.33 -27.66
C LEU A 216 -0.65 8.27 -26.94
N VAL A 217 -0.16 9.41 -26.43
CA VAL A 217 1.15 9.53 -25.77
C VAL A 217 1.26 8.67 -24.51
N GLU A 218 0.18 8.55 -23.73
CA GLU A 218 0.15 7.70 -22.52
C GLU A 218 0.34 6.20 -22.83
N LEU A 219 0.06 5.75 -24.06
CA LEU A 219 0.38 4.38 -24.48
C LEU A 219 1.90 4.16 -24.58
N GLY A 220 2.69 5.22 -24.78
CA GLY A 220 4.15 5.21 -24.72
C GLY A 220 4.80 4.00 -25.39
N LEU A 221 5.74 3.37 -24.69
CA LEU A 221 6.42 2.16 -25.17
C LEU A 221 5.51 0.92 -25.25
N LEU A 222 4.40 0.84 -24.50
CA LEU A 222 3.44 -0.28 -24.66
C LEU A 222 2.91 -0.32 -26.08
N GLY A 223 2.51 0.84 -26.60
CA GLY A 223 1.94 0.98 -27.93
C GLY A 223 2.95 0.69 -29.04
N VAL A 224 4.25 0.86 -28.78
CA VAL A 224 5.32 0.58 -29.75
C VAL A 224 5.53 -0.92 -29.93
N SER A 225 5.53 -1.68 -28.83
CA SER A 225 6.02 -3.06 -28.79
C SER A 225 4.98 -4.09 -29.23
N LYS A 226 3.74 -3.98 -28.75
CA LYS A 226 2.72 -5.04 -28.92
C LYS A 226 1.30 -4.49 -28.94
N PRO A 227 0.31 -5.28 -29.41
CA PRO A 227 -1.10 -5.02 -29.12
C PRO A 227 -1.31 -4.84 -27.61
N VAL A 228 -1.97 -3.77 -27.23
CA VAL A 228 -2.23 -3.42 -25.82
C VAL A 228 -3.65 -3.89 -25.46
N PRO A 229 -3.83 -4.74 -24.44
CA PRO A 229 -5.15 -5.14 -23.97
C PRO A 229 -6.00 -3.92 -23.58
N LEU A 230 -7.29 -3.93 -23.94
CA LEU A 230 -8.19 -2.79 -23.69
C LEU A 230 -8.37 -2.52 -22.20
N GLU A 231 -8.26 -3.54 -21.34
CA GLU A 231 -8.24 -3.38 -19.88
C GLU A 231 -7.04 -2.57 -19.39
N VAL A 232 -5.84 -2.76 -19.98
CA VAL A 232 -4.65 -1.96 -19.69
C VAL A 232 -4.84 -0.53 -20.18
N VAL A 233 -5.41 -0.34 -21.37
CA VAL A 233 -5.73 1.00 -21.90
C VAL A 233 -6.71 1.74 -20.99
N ARG A 234 -7.76 1.06 -20.50
CA ARG A 234 -8.71 1.63 -19.53
C ARG A 234 -8.05 1.94 -18.20
N GLY A 235 -7.14 1.09 -17.73
CA GLY A 235 -6.33 1.33 -16.55
C GLY A 235 -5.43 2.57 -16.69
N LEU A 236 -4.69 2.71 -17.79
CA LEU A 236 -3.85 3.90 -18.05
C LEU A 236 -4.69 5.18 -18.02
N HIS A 237 -5.88 5.12 -18.61
CA HIS A 237 -6.76 6.27 -18.79
C HIS A 237 -7.93 6.31 -17.79
N ARG A 238 -7.81 5.66 -16.62
CA ARG A 238 -8.92 5.50 -15.65
C ARG A 238 -9.56 6.83 -15.22
N TYR A 239 -8.79 7.89 -15.34
CA TYR A 239 -9.12 9.25 -14.94
C TYR A 239 -9.59 10.16 -16.09
N VAL A 240 -9.63 9.63 -17.32
CA VAL A 240 -9.99 10.36 -18.54
C VAL A 240 -11.47 10.16 -18.85
N SER A 241 -12.20 11.27 -19.02
CA SER A 241 -13.58 11.24 -19.46
C SER A 241 -13.69 10.96 -20.97
N GLY A 242 -14.70 10.16 -21.34
CA GLY A 242 -15.01 9.88 -22.75
C GLY A 242 -13.94 9.07 -23.48
N LEU A 243 -13.25 8.15 -22.79
CA LEU A 243 -12.15 7.36 -23.37
C LEU A 243 -12.55 6.67 -24.69
N GLU A 244 -13.72 6.04 -24.75
CA GLU A 244 -14.16 5.32 -25.96
C GLU A 244 -14.25 6.27 -27.17
N ALA A 245 -14.87 7.44 -27.02
CA ALA A 245 -14.95 8.44 -28.09
C ALA A 245 -13.56 8.97 -28.52
N ARG A 246 -12.63 9.13 -27.56
CA ARG A 246 -11.25 9.53 -27.87
C ARG A 246 -10.51 8.46 -28.66
N LEU A 247 -10.69 7.19 -28.30
CA LEU A 247 -10.12 6.06 -29.04
C LEU A 247 -10.69 5.98 -30.46
N ASP A 248 -12.00 6.17 -30.61
CA ASP A 248 -12.66 6.13 -31.92
C ASP A 248 -12.16 7.26 -32.84
N ALA A 249 -11.93 8.46 -32.30
CA ALA A 249 -11.33 9.57 -33.04
C ALA A 249 -9.88 9.28 -33.47
N LEU A 250 -9.07 8.62 -32.63
CA LEU A 250 -7.72 8.19 -32.97
C LEU A 250 -7.73 7.09 -34.05
N VAL A 251 -8.71 6.18 -34.03
CA VAL A 251 -8.91 5.17 -35.08
C VAL A 251 -9.30 5.83 -36.40
N ALA A 252 -10.28 6.74 -36.39
CA ALA A 252 -10.73 7.46 -37.58
C ALA A 252 -9.60 8.28 -38.22
N ALA A 253 -8.70 8.84 -37.41
CA ALA A 253 -7.53 9.58 -37.87
C ALA A 253 -6.31 8.69 -38.22
N GLY A 254 -6.43 7.36 -38.17
CA GLY A 254 -5.39 6.41 -38.59
C GLY A 254 -4.21 6.27 -37.64
N TRP A 255 -4.35 6.69 -36.37
CA TRP A 255 -3.30 6.57 -35.36
C TRP A 255 -3.32 5.22 -34.63
N LEU A 256 -4.49 4.59 -34.55
CA LEU A 256 -4.72 3.33 -33.86
C LEU A 256 -5.58 2.40 -34.73
N LEU A 257 -5.46 1.10 -34.46
CA LEU A 257 -6.45 0.08 -34.79
C LEU A 257 -7.04 -0.42 -33.47
N LYS A 258 -8.36 -0.62 -33.42
CA LYS A 258 -9.08 -1.07 -32.23
C LYS A 258 -9.88 -2.32 -32.55
N THR A 259 -9.73 -3.33 -31.71
CA THR A 259 -10.61 -4.51 -31.68
C THR A 259 -11.44 -4.49 -30.40
N ALA A 260 -12.32 -5.48 -30.22
CA ALA A 260 -13.07 -5.64 -28.98
C ALA A 260 -12.17 -5.86 -27.75
N LYS A 261 -10.93 -6.37 -27.93
CA LYS A 261 -10.04 -6.77 -26.83
C LYS A 261 -8.73 -5.98 -26.77
N THR A 262 -8.31 -5.36 -27.87
CA THR A 262 -6.97 -4.76 -27.97
C THR A 262 -6.97 -3.46 -28.76
N VAL A 263 -5.97 -2.62 -28.46
CA VAL A 263 -5.57 -1.47 -29.26
C VAL A 263 -4.19 -1.75 -29.85
N VAL A 264 -4.02 -1.49 -31.14
CA VAL A 264 -2.73 -1.59 -31.83
C VAL A 264 -2.38 -0.20 -32.36
N VAL A 265 -1.22 0.33 -31.97
CA VAL A 265 -0.76 1.60 -32.54
C VAL A 265 -0.30 1.38 -33.98
N SER A 266 -0.78 2.24 -34.89
CA SER A 266 -0.42 2.18 -36.30
C SER A 266 1.07 2.49 -36.51
N SER A 267 1.63 2.18 -37.68
CA SER A 267 3.04 2.48 -37.98
C SER A 267 3.37 3.97 -37.77
N ARG A 268 2.44 4.87 -38.14
CA ARG A 268 2.56 6.31 -37.90
C ARG A 268 2.62 6.65 -36.42
N GLY A 269 1.69 6.11 -35.63
CA GLY A 269 1.69 6.32 -34.18
C GLY A 269 2.93 5.77 -33.50
N ARG A 270 3.42 4.58 -33.90
CA ARG A 270 4.65 3.99 -33.35
C ARG A 270 5.88 4.84 -33.65
N ALA A 271 5.96 5.43 -34.84
CA ALA A 271 7.06 6.33 -35.19
C ALA A 271 7.08 7.56 -34.27
N LEU A 272 5.92 8.18 -34.03
CA LEU A 272 5.76 9.29 -33.09
C LEU A 272 6.16 8.89 -31.66
N LEU A 273 5.62 7.78 -31.15
CA LEU A 273 5.87 7.31 -29.78
C LEU A 273 7.34 6.95 -29.54
N ARG A 274 8.03 6.37 -30.52
CA ARG A 274 9.49 6.12 -30.43
C ARG A 274 10.29 7.41 -30.30
N GLN A 275 9.98 8.43 -31.11
CA GLN A 275 10.67 9.72 -31.04
C GLN A 275 10.42 10.43 -29.70
N LEU A 276 9.21 10.33 -29.15
CA LEU A 276 8.91 10.84 -27.81
C LEU A 276 9.67 10.07 -26.71
N ALA A 277 9.78 8.75 -26.81
CA ALA A 277 10.57 7.95 -25.85
C ALA A 277 12.06 8.33 -25.87
N VAL A 278 12.64 8.53 -27.05
CA VAL A 278 14.02 9.04 -27.20
C VAL A 278 14.17 10.42 -26.57
N ALA A 279 13.21 11.33 -26.81
CA ALA A 279 13.22 12.66 -26.22
C ALA A 279 13.09 12.64 -24.69
N GLN A 280 12.31 11.72 -24.12
CA GLN A 280 12.23 11.49 -22.68
C GLN A 280 13.55 10.99 -22.11
N ALA A 281 14.18 10.01 -22.76
CA ALA A 281 15.50 9.50 -22.37
C ALA A 281 16.58 10.60 -22.40
N GLN A 282 16.59 11.44 -23.44
CA GLN A 282 17.48 12.59 -23.52
C GLN A 282 17.21 13.59 -22.38
N THR A 283 15.95 13.90 -22.11
CA THR A 283 15.55 14.81 -21.03
C THR A 283 16.00 14.28 -19.67
N ALA A 284 15.76 12.99 -19.40
CA ALA A 284 16.19 12.31 -18.18
C ALA A 284 17.71 12.36 -18.03
N ARG A 285 18.47 12.08 -19.10
CA ARG A 285 19.94 12.17 -19.11
C ARG A 285 20.43 13.58 -18.78
N THR A 286 19.80 14.62 -19.34
CA THR A 286 20.13 16.02 -19.02
C THR A 286 19.91 16.36 -17.54
N LEU A 287 18.83 15.87 -16.94
CA LEU A 287 18.54 16.14 -15.54
C LEU A 287 19.46 15.34 -14.59
N TRP A 288 19.68 14.07 -14.90
CA TRP A 288 20.16 13.09 -13.93
C TRP A 288 21.57 12.54 -14.21
N GLY A 289 22.14 12.81 -15.39
CA GLY A 289 23.38 12.16 -15.82
C GLY A 289 23.16 10.67 -16.04
N GLU A 290 24.04 9.81 -15.49
CA GLU A 290 23.94 8.35 -15.60
C GLU A 290 23.81 7.71 -14.20
N PRO A 291 22.58 7.68 -13.63
CA PRO A 291 22.35 7.23 -12.24
C PRO A 291 22.34 5.70 -12.11
N VAL A 292 23.51 5.06 -12.28
CA VAL A 292 23.67 3.59 -12.35
C VAL A 292 23.07 2.86 -11.13
N LEU A 293 23.36 3.34 -9.91
CA LEU A 293 22.82 2.74 -8.68
C LEU A 293 21.29 2.86 -8.62
N GLY A 294 20.75 4.04 -8.97
CA GLY A 294 19.31 4.27 -8.99
C GLY A 294 18.60 3.35 -9.98
N LYS A 295 19.17 3.18 -11.18
CA LYS A 295 18.66 2.26 -12.20
C LYS A 295 18.66 0.81 -11.71
N SER A 296 19.77 0.36 -11.12
CA SER A 296 19.91 -1.01 -10.60
C SER A 296 18.89 -1.33 -9.50
N LEU A 297 18.73 -0.42 -8.52
CA LEU A 297 17.73 -0.57 -7.46
C LEU A 297 16.30 -0.55 -8.03
N ALA A 298 16.02 0.34 -8.98
CA ALA A 298 14.70 0.43 -9.61
C ALA A 298 14.36 -0.83 -10.44
N ASP A 299 15.34 -1.46 -11.08
CA ASP A 299 15.15 -2.75 -11.75
C ASP A 299 14.78 -3.86 -10.76
N GLU A 300 15.54 -4.00 -9.67
CA GLU A 300 15.30 -5.01 -8.62
C GLU A 300 13.86 -4.90 -8.09
N ILE A 301 13.42 -3.68 -7.78
CA ILE A 301 12.07 -3.38 -7.29
C ILE A 301 11.02 -3.69 -8.35
N VAL A 302 11.15 -3.15 -9.57
CA VAL A 302 10.11 -3.28 -10.59
C VAL A 302 9.94 -4.73 -11.03
N LEU A 303 11.03 -5.49 -11.17
CA LEU A 303 10.96 -6.89 -11.55
C LEU A 303 10.42 -7.77 -10.42
N GLY A 304 10.81 -7.49 -9.16
CA GLY A 304 10.31 -8.20 -7.98
C GLY A 304 8.84 -7.91 -7.65
N ALA A 305 8.30 -6.78 -8.11
CA ALA A 305 6.94 -6.34 -7.81
C ALA A 305 5.87 -6.85 -8.79
N VAL A 306 6.24 -7.57 -9.86
CA VAL A 306 5.27 -8.07 -10.85
C VAL A 306 4.20 -8.93 -10.17
N GLY A 307 2.92 -8.64 -10.45
CA GLY A 307 1.76 -9.30 -9.85
C GLY A 307 1.31 -8.73 -8.51
N THR A 308 1.94 -7.67 -7.99
CA THR A 308 1.66 -7.15 -6.63
C THR A 308 0.82 -5.88 -6.59
N SER A 309 0.63 -5.18 -7.72
CA SER A 309 0.02 -3.84 -7.77
C SER A 309 -1.51 -3.82 -7.57
N GLY A 310 -2.18 -4.96 -7.71
CA GLY A 310 -3.65 -5.04 -7.66
C GLY A 310 -4.35 -4.56 -8.95
N GLY A 311 -3.61 -4.31 -10.03
CA GLY A 311 -4.18 -3.90 -11.32
C GLY A 311 -3.29 -4.29 -12.51
N PRO A 312 -3.79 -4.15 -13.75
CA PRO A 312 -3.13 -4.71 -14.93
C PRO A 312 -2.06 -3.80 -15.53
N VAL A 313 -1.98 -2.53 -15.12
CA VAL A 313 -1.14 -1.54 -15.81
C VAL A 313 0.31 -1.71 -15.45
N PHE A 314 0.61 -1.84 -14.16
CA PHE A 314 1.98 -2.02 -13.68
C PHE A 314 2.67 -3.19 -14.37
N ASP A 315 2.05 -4.37 -14.36
CA ASP A 315 2.63 -5.58 -14.95
C ASP A 315 2.86 -5.42 -16.46
N ALA A 316 1.95 -4.71 -17.14
CA ALA A 316 2.12 -4.41 -18.56
C ALA A 316 3.36 -3.53 -18.80
N VAL A 317 3.60 -2.52 -17.94
CA VAL A 317 4.71 -1.56 -18.09
C VAL A 317 6.03 -2.01 -17.47
N ALA A 318 6.00 -2.94 -16.51
CA ALA A 318 7.17 -3.40 -15.75
C ALA A 318 8.24 -4.10 -16.62
N ARG A 319 7.89 -4.56 -17.82
CA ARG A 319 8.82 -5.24 -18.75
C ARG A 319 9.14 -4.43 -20.01
N LEU A 320 8.83 -3.13 -20.02
CA LEU A 320 9.00 -2.30 -21.21
C LEU A 320 10.43 -1.90 -21.52
N ALA A 321 11.30 -1.78 -20.51
CA ALA A 321 12.68 -1.36 -20.70
C ALA A 321 13.41 -2.28 -21.71
N GLU A 322 13.07 -3.57 -21.74
CA GLU A 322 13.61 -4.57 -22.68
C GLU A 322 13.34 -4.24 -24.16
N HIS A 323 12.40 -3.33 -24.45
CA HIS A 323 11.98 -2.98 -25.82
C HIS A 323 12.36 -1.54 -26.21
N ASN A 324 13.09 -0.82 -25.36
CA ASN A 324 13.56 0.52 -25.70
C ASN A 324 14.86 0.41 -26.52
N PRO A 325 14.92 0.92 -27.77
CA PRO A 325 16.08 0.73 -28.64
C PRO A 325 17.35 1.49 -28.20
N ASP A 326 17.23 2.56 -27.39
CA ASP A 326 18.38 3.29 -26.84
C ASP A 326 18.00 4.18 -25.62
N PRO A 327 17.65 3.58 -24.47
CA PRO A 327 17.25 4.35 -23.29
C PRO A 327 18.42 5.08 -22.61
N GLY A 328 19.63 4.51 -22.63
CA GLY A 328 20.67 4.83 -21.65
C GLY A 328 20.22 4.60 -20.19
N VAL A 329 21.10 4.85 -19.21
CA VAL A 329 20.80 4.54 -17.79
C VAL A 329 19.66 5.44 -17.27
N ALA A 330 19.67 6.72 -17.64
CA ALA A 330 18.66 7.67 -17.18
C ALA A 330 17.27 7.42 -17.80
N GLY A 331 17.19 7.06 -19.09
CA GLY A 331 15.93 6.71 -19.74
C GLY A 331 15.32 5.43 -19.16
N ASP A 332 16.16 4.43 -18.89
CA ASP A 332 15.71 3.21 -18.20
C ASP A 332 15.17 3.51 -16.82
N LEU A 333 15.93 4.27 -16.01
CA LEU A 333 15.47 4.70 -14.69
C LEU A 333 14.13 5.43 -14.78
N PHE A 334 13.98 6.38 -15.72
CA PHE A 334 12.72 7.09 -15.93
C PHE A 334 11.54 6.14 -16.18
N HIS A 335 11.71 5.14 -17.05
CA HIS A 335 10.66 4.15 -17.31
C HIS A 335 10.36 3.27 -16.09
N ARG A 336 11.36 2.92 -15.26
CA ARG A 336 11.14 2.20 -14.00
C ARG A 336 10.37 3.05 -12.99
N LEU A 337 10.72 4.32 -12.84
CA LEU A 337 9.98 5.24 -11.97
C LEU A 337 8.55 5.43 -12.46
N ASN A 338 8.33 5.55 -13.77
CA ASN A 338 6.97 5.60 -14.32
C ASN A 338 6.19 4.30 -14.09
N ALA A 339 6.85 3.13 -14.16
CA ALA A 339 6.23 1.86 -13.78
C ALA A 339 5.81 1.88 -12.30
N LEU A 340 6.67 2.30 -11.36
CA LEU A 340 6.30 2.40 -9.95
C LEU A 340 5.14 3.37 -9.70
N ARG A 341 5.04 4.45 -10.48
CA ARG A 341 3.87 5.33 -10.45
C ARG A 341 2.59 4.59 -10.85
N HIS A 342 2.64 3.71 -11.84
CA HIS A 342 1.51 2.87 -12.21
C HIS A 342 1.23 1.76 -11.18
N HIS A 343 2.25 1.22 -10.50
CA HIS A 343 2.05 0.32 -9.35
C HIS A 343 1.18 0.98 -8.29
N ARG A 344 1.56 2.19 -7.87
CA ARG A 344 0.78 2.98 -6.92
C ARG A 344 -0.62 3.33 -7.45
N ALA A 345 -0.75 3.67 -8.72
CA ALA A 345 -2.05 4.01 -9.32
C ALA A 345 -3.00 2.80 -9.40
N ASP A 346 -2.47 1.60 -9.64
CA ASP A 346 -3.19 0.32 -9.56
C ASP A 346 -3.61 0.04 -8.12
N GLY A 347 -2.70 0.18 -7.16
CA GLY A 347 -3.01 0.01 -5.74
C GLY A 347 -4.08 0.98 -5.25
N HIS A 348 -4.02 2.25 -5.68
CA HIS A 348 -5.03 3.24 -5.35
C HIS A 348 -6.40 2.87 -5.93
N ALA A 349 -6.43 2.36 -7.17
CA ALA A 349 -7.67 1.90 -7.77
C ALA A 349 -8.27 0.71 -7.05
N ALA A 350 -7.46 -0.31 -6.74
CA ALA A 350 -7.91 -1.43 -5.94
C ALA A 350 -8.45 -0.96 -4.58
N ALA A 351 -7.79 0.01 -3.93
CA ALA A 351 -8.20 0.53 -2.64
C ALA A 351 -9.56 1.22 -2.66
N TRP A 352 -9.80 2.17 -3.58
CA TRP A 352 -11.10 2.85 -3.63
C TRP A 352 -12.21 1.95 -4.20
N GLN A 353 -11.89 0.95 -5.03
CA GLN A 353 -12.86 -0.04 -5.50
C GLN A 353 -13.31 -0.95 -4.35
N ALA A 354 -12.40 -1.38 -3.49
CA ALA A 354 -12.71 -2.17 -2.31
C ALA A 354 -13.64 -1.43 -1.34
N ASP A 355 -13.53 -0.09 -1.28
CA ASP A 355 -14.40 0.78 -0.48
C ASP A 355 -15.70 1.19 -1.24
N GLY A 356 -15.99 0.55 -2.37
CA GLY A 356 -17.22 0.77 -3.16
C GLY A 356 -17.30 2.11 -3.90
N HIS A 357 -16.20 2.85 -4.01
CA HIS A 357 -16.17 4.12 -4.71
C HIS A 357 -16.08 3.95 -6.24
N THR A 358 -16.47 5.01 -6.93
CA THR A 358 -16.18 5.22 -8.36
C THR A 358 -15.10 6.30 -8.51
N VAL A 359 -14.51 6.42 -9.71
CA VAL A 359 -13.59 7.52 -10.04
C VAL A 359 -14.20 8.89 -9.74
N ARG A 360 -15.52 9.06 -9.96
CA ARG A 360 -16.21 10.32 -9.70
C ARG A 360 -16.36 10.59 -8.20
N SER A 361 -16.69 9.58 -7.40
CA SER A 361 -16.87 9.76 -5.95
C SER A 361 -15.55 9.92 -5.22
N VAL A 362 -14.52 9.14 -5.56
CA VAL A 362 -13.21 9.23 -4.89
C VAL A 362 -12.56 10.61 -5.08
N ARG A 363 -12.72 11.22 -6.26
CA ARG A 363 -12.26 12.59 -6.55
C ARG A 363 -12.96 13.68 -5.73
N ARG A 364 -14.15 13.38 -5.18
CA ARG A 364 -14.94 14.33 -4.39
C ARG A 364 -14.72 14.18 -2.89
N LEU A 365 -13.98 13.15 -2.46
CA LEU A 365 -13.64 12.98 -1.05
C LEU A 365 -12.81 14.17 -0.58
N ALA A 366 -13.23 14.75 0.54
CA ALA A 366 -12.46 15.80 1.20
C ALA A 366 -11.11 15.25 1.67
N ALA A 367 -10.07 16.07 1.56
CA ALA A 367 -8.79 15.74 2.16
C ALA A 367 -8.97 15.52 3.67
N GLY A 368 -8.40 14.44 4.20
CA GLY A 368 -8.50 14.10 5.62
C GLY A 368 -9.84 13.49 6.07
N SER A 369 -10.80 13.22 5.15
CA SER A 369 -11.99 12.45 5.53
C SER A 369 -11.59 11.02 5.95
N PRO A 370 -12.36 10.35 6.84
CA PRO A 370 -12.06 8.98 7.25
C PRO A 370 -11.93 8.00 6.07
N GLU A 371 -12.80 8.13 5.06
CA GLU A 371 -12.77 7.34 3.82
C GLU A 371 -11.47 7.59 3.06
N ARG A 372 -11.10 8.87 2.90
CA ARG A 372 -9.88 9.25 2.18
C ARG A 372 -8.63 8.69 2.88
N ILE A 373 -8.57 8.79 4.20
CA ILE A 373 -7.48 8.23 5.01
C ILE A 373 -7.40 6.71 4.83
N ARG A 374 -8.52 5.99 4.90
CA ARG A 374 -8.53 4.52 4.69
C ARG A 374 -8.04 4.12 3.29
N ILE A 375 -8.49 4.83 2.25
CA ILE A 375 -8.09 4.56 0.86
C ILE A 375 -6.59 4.84 0.69
N ASP A 376 -6.10 5.97 1.20
CA ASP A 376 -4.69 6.33 1.11
C ASP A 376 -3.83 5.33 1.91
N ALA A 377 -4.29 4.89 3.08
CA ALA A 377 -3.60 3.88 3.89
C ALA A 377 -3.51 2.52 3.18
N LEU A 378 -4.61 2.06 2.56
CA LEU A 378 -4.60 0.83 1.76
C LEU A 378 -3.77 0.97 0.49
N THR A 379 -3.78 2.15 -0.15
CA THR A 379 -2.92 2.46 -1.31
C THR A 379 -1.45 2.29 -0.95
N ASP A 380 -1.01 2.86 0.17
CA ASP A 380 0.36 2.79 0.65
C ASP A 380 0.77 1.35 1.03
N ARG A 381 -0.12 0.57 1.65
CA ARG A 381 0.13 -0.86 1.93
C ARG A 381 0.32 -1.68 0.66
N ILE A 382 -0.53 -1.48 -0.35
CA ILE A 382 -0.35 -2.15 -1.64
C ILE A 382 0.96 -1.71 -2.28
N ALA A 383 1.24 -0.40 -2.33
CA ALA A 383 2.49 0.14 -2.88
C ALA A 383 3.74 -0.39 -2.15
N ALA A 384 3.65 -0.63 -0.84
CA ALA A 384 4.73 -1.19 -0.02
C ALA A 384 5.21 -2.56 -0.51
N ARG A 385 4.35 -3.36 -1.16
CA ARG A 385 4.70 -4.68 -1.69
C ARG A 385 5.90 -4.66 -2.62
N ALA A 386 6.05 -3.59 -3.41
CA ALA A 386 7.19 -3.45 -4.31
C ALA A 386 8.53 -3.34 -3.57
N PHE A 387 8.53 -2.86 -2.33
CA PHE A 387 9.73 -2.61 -1.55
C PHE A 387 10.04 -3.71 -0.53
N ARG A 388 9.09 -4.61 -0.23
CA ARG A 388 9.28 -5.72 0.71
C ARG A 388 10.48 -6.62 0.39
N PRO A 389 10.79 -6.95 -0.88
CA PRO A 389 11.98 -7.74 -1.21
C PRO A 389 13.31 -7.06 -0.85
N LEU A 390 13.35 -5.73 -0.74
CA LEU A 390 14.56 -5.00 -0.38
C LEU A 390 14.80 -5.02 1.13
N SER A 391 16.07 -5.10 1.53
CA SER A 391 16.45 -4.85 2.92
C SER A 391 16.28 -3.37 3.31
N HIS A 392 16.20 -3.10 4.61
CA HIS A 392 16.11 -1.73 5.14
C HIS A 392 17.24 -0.81 4.63
N GLN A 393 18.47 -1.34 4.55
CA GLN A 393 19.61 -0.60 4.00
C GLN A 393 19.40 -0.23 2.53
N ARG A 394 18.97 -1.20 1.69
CA ARG A 394 18.71 -0.98 0.27
C ARG A 394 17.57 0.04 0.04
N ARG A 395 16.52 0.01 0.86
CA ARG A 395 15.44 1.02 0.83
C ARG A 395 15.96 2.42 1.17
N THR A 396 16.92 2.52 2.10
CA THR A 396 17.56 3.80 2.47
C THR A 396 18.47 4.32 1.35
N GLU A 397 19.26 3.44 0.73
CA GLU A 397 20.09 3.77 -0.44
C GLU A 397 19.23 4.28 -1.61
N LEU A 398 18.10 3.61 -1.89
CA LEU A 398 17.15 4.06 -2.91
C LEU A 398 16.66 5.49 -2.65
N LEU A 399 16.16 5.77 -1.44
CA LEU A 399 15.64 7.09 -1.08
C LEU A 399 16.73 8.17 -1.19
N SER A 400 17.95 7.86 -0.74
CA SER A 400 19.10 8.77 -0.88
C SER A 400 19.36 9.10 -2.35
N VAL A 401 19.44 8.07 -3.21
CA VAL A 401 19.64 8.27 -4.65
C VAL A 401 18.53 9.11 -5.28
N LEU A 402 17.26 8.77 -5.04
CA LEU A 402 16.12 9.48 -5.64
C LEU A 402 16.07 10.93 -5.19
N SER A 403 16.28 11.21 -3.90
CA SER A 403 16.31 12.58 -3.37
C SER A 403 17.43 13.44 -3.98
N GLY A 404 18.55 12.82 -4.36
CA GLY A 404 19.66 13.49 -5.04
C GLY A 404 19.43 13.79 -6.53
N LEU A 405 18.41 13.20 -7.16
CA LEU A 405 18.12 13.46 -8.58
C LEU A 405 17.47 14.83 -8.77
N ARG A 406 17.91 15.57 -9.79
CA ARG A 406 17.36 16.90 -10.12
C ARG A 406 15.98 16.82 -10.77
N HIS A 407 15.18 17.86 -10.56
CA HIS A 407 13.88 18.04 -11.23
C HIS A 407 13.82 19.33 -12.07
N GLU A 408 14.90 20.11 -12.04
CA GLU A 408 15.09 21.32 -12.86
C GLU A 408 16.48 21.30 -13.50
N PRO A 409 16.65 21.90 -14.71
CA PRO A 409 17.96 22.04 -15.34
C PRO A 409 18.90 22.95 -14.54
N LEU A 410 20.21 22.78 -14.70
CA LEU A 410 21.17 23.81 -14.28
C LEU A 410 20.94 25.08 -15.11
N VAL A 411 20.88 26.22 -14.44
CA VAL A 411 20.82 27.56 -15.06
C VAL A 411 22.14 27.88 -15.74
#